data_AF-A0A6B1AVG3-F1
#
_entry.id   AF-A0A6B1AVG3-F1
#
_cell.length_a   1.000
_cell.length_b   1.000
_cell.length_c   1.000
_cell.angle_alpha   90.00
_cell.angle_beta   90.00
_cell.angle_gamma   90.00
#
_symmetry.space_group_name_H-M   'P 1'
#
loop_
_entity.id
_entity.type
_entity.pdbx_description
1 polymer ?
#
loop_
_entity_poly.entity_id
_entity_poly.type
_entity_poly.pdbx_seq_one_letter_code
_entity_poly.pdbx_strand_id
1 'polypeptide(L)'
;MAKASSSKKVQRAARAAASSKGASERPQLGFPLIVALVVVLGVVLVIVARGSRDPLTSPTTEDHWHSAYTIYDCGAPVPLFQGQADPDGIHSHGDSLIHIHPYNSSATGDDARLGVFLDAMNASIDVDGIFAENGEFAPILTEDGCNGQPAVVQVARWNIGAAGGPEIVEVYEDDFDDIRLLADGEGFTFALVAVGEDPPPPGPDVIASLVGVGSEIQWEVTDPLTDDAPVDTSDGSGG
;
A
#
# COMPACT_ATOMS: atom_id res chain seq x y z
N MET A 1 -52.02 -79.35 28.89
CA MET A 1 -52.70 -78.21 28.22
C MET A 1 -51.83 -76.97 28.34
N ALA A 2 -51.75 -76.18 27.27
CA ALA A 2 -50.67 -75.23 26.98
C ALA A 2 -50.91 -73.76 27.40
N LYS A 3 -49.79 -73.03 27.49
CA LYS A 3 -49.55 -71.60 27.22
C LYS A 3 -50.21 -70.55 28.13
N ALA A 4 -49.42 -70.05 29.09
CA ALA A 4 -49.57 -68.70 29.63
C ALA A 4 -48.64 -67.72 28.88
N SER A 5 -49.21 -66.60 28.42
CA SER A 5 -48.62 -65.56 27.58
C SER A 5 -47.43 -64.83 28.24
N SER A 6 -46.21 -65.15 27.81
CA SER A 6 -45.01 -64.31 28.05
C SER A 6 -44.96 -63.09 27.09
N SER A 7 -45.78 -63.09 26.04
CA SER A 7 -45.82 -62.04 25.01
C SER A 7 -46.33 -60.67 25.51
N LYS A 8 -47.20 -60.63 26.54
CA LYS A 8 -47.73 -59.35 27.06
C LYS A 8 -46.72 -58.53 27.88
N LYS A 9 -45.74 -59.16 28.53
CA LYS A 9 -44.70 -58.44 29.31
C LYS A 9 -43.65 -57.80 28.39
N VAL A 10 -43.28 -58.49 27.31
CA VAL A 10 -42.33 -57.96 26.32
C VAL A 10 -42.93 -56.82 25.50
N GLN A 11 -44.23 -56.90 25.16
CA GLN A 11 -44.91 -55.81 24.43
C GLN A 11 -45.09 -54.54 25.26
N ARG A 12 -45.21 -54.62 26.59
CA ARG A 12 -45.32 -53.45 27.47
C ARG A 12 -43.98 -52.71 27.61
N ALA A 13 -42.87 -53.45 27.63
CA ALA A 13 -41.51 -52.88 27.62
C ALA A 13 -41.19 -52.21 26.27
N ALA A 14 -41.60 -52.81 25.15
CA ALA A 14 -41.42 -52.22 23.82
C ALA A 14 -42.23 -50.92 23.62
N ARG A 15 -43.44 -50.82 24.20
CA ARG A 15 -44.25 -49.58 24.14
C ARG A 15 -43.71 -48.46 25.04
N ALA A 16 -43.06 -48.80 26.16
CA ALA A 16 -42.41 -47.82 27.04
C ALA A 16 -41.14 -47.24 26.37
N ALA A 17 -40.35 -48.06 25.68
CA ALA A 17 -39.18 -47.61 24.92
C ALA A 17 -39.56 -46.82 23.65
N ALA A 18 -40.69 -47.14 23.02
CA ALA A 18 -41.21 -46.35 21.88
C ALA A 18 -41.76 -44.97 22.30
N SER A 19 -42.20 -44.82 23.55
CA SER A 19 -42.74 -43.56 24.09
C SER A 19 -41.66 -42.65 24.68
N SER A 20 -40.47 -43.17 24.97
CA SER A 20 -39.30 -42.39 25.38
C SER A 20 -38.43 -41.97 24.19
N LYS A 21 -39.05 -41.69 23.04
CA LYS A 21 -38.38 -40.92 21.99
C LYS A 21 -38.02 -39.59 22.66
N GLY A 22 -36.72 -39.44 22.93
CA GLY A 22 -36.17 -38.41 23.78
C GLY A 22 -36.78 -37.06 23.44
N ALA A 23 -36.94 -36.23 24.48
CA ALA A 23 -37.14 -34.80 24.29
C ALA A 23 -36.19 -34.38 23.17
N SER A 24 -36.75 -34.09 22.00
CA SER A 24 -36.02 -33.51 20.90
C SER A 24 -35.45 -32.25 21.51
N GLU A 25 -34.15 -32.25 21.81
CA GLU A 25 -33.43 -31.00 22.00
C GLU A 25 -33.76 -30.21 20.75
N ARG A 26 -34.53 -29.13 20.92
CA ARG A 26 -34.78 -28.21 19.83
C ARG A 26 -33.37 -27.79 19.41
N PRO A 27 -32.92 -28.07 18.17
CA PRO A 27 -31.58 -27.69 17.78
C PRO A 27 -31.51 -26.20 18.03
N GLN A 28 -30.61 -25.80 18.94
CA GLN A 28 -30.39 -24.42 19.34
C GLN A 28 -29.68 -23.74 18.18
N LEU A 29 -30.38 -23.61 17.05
CA LEU A 29 -29.89 -23.14 15.76
C LEU A 29 -29.44 -21.67 15.82
N GLY A 30 -29.82 -20.93 16.87
CA GLY A 30 -29.39 -19.54 17.06
C GLY A 30 -27.87 -19.39 17.18
N PHE A 31 -27.22 -20.21 18.01
CA PHE A 31 -25.77 -20.15 18.18
C PHE A 31 -24.99 -20.48 16.89
N PRO A 32 -25.21 -21.63 16.20
CA PRO A 32 -24.51 -21.92 14.96
C PRO A 32 -24.86 -20.95 13.83
N LEU A 33 -26.06 -20.35 13.82
CA LEU A 33 -26.43 -19.35 12.82
C LEU A 33 -25.68 -18.03 13.02
N ILE A 34 -25.53 -17.57 14.27
CA ILE A 34 -24.72 -16.39 14.58
C ILE A 34 -23.25 -16.64 14.24
N VAL A 35 -22.71 -17.81 14.60
CA VAL A 35 -21.33 -18.20 14.25
C VAL A 35 -21.15 -18.22 12.73
N ALA A 36 -22.07 -18.82 11.99
CA ALA A 36 -22.03 -18.84 10.53
C ALA A 36 -22.07 -17.43 9.93
N LEU A 37 -22.89 -16.53 10.47
CA LEU A 37 -22.95 -15.13 10.05
C LEU A 37 -21.62 -14.41 10.28
N VAL A 38 -21.01 -14.57 11.46
CA VAL A 38 -19.70 -13.96 11.76
C VAL A 38 -18.62 -14.48 10.83
N VAL A 39 -18.60 -15.78 10.54
CA VAL A 39 -17.65 -16.38 9.59
C VAL A 39 -17.86 -15.82 8.19
N VAL A 40 -19.10 -15.73 7.69
CA VAL A 40 -19.39 -15.14 6.38
C VAL A 40 -18.98 -13.67 6.34
N LEU A 41 -19.29 -12.88 7.37
CA LEU A 41 -18.88 -11.48 7.47
C LEU A 41 -17.34 -11.35 7.45
N GLY A 42 -16.64 -12.19 8.22
CA GLY A 42 -15.18 -12.24 8.24
C GLY A 42 -14.59 -12.59 6.87
N VAL A 43 -15.17 -13.57 6.16
CA VAL A 43 -14.74 -13.93 4.81
C VAL A 43 -15.00 -12.78 3.82
N VAL A 44 -16.15 -12.12 3.89
CA VAL A 44 -16.45 -10.94 3.05
C VAL A 44 -15.44 -9.82 3.32
N LEU A 45 -15.14 -9.52 4.58
CA LEU A 45 -14.13 -8.53 4.94
C LEU A 45 -12.75 -8.90 4.39
N VAL A 46 -12.34 -10.17 4.49
CA VAL A 46 -11.07 -10.64 3.92
C VAL A 46 -11.05 -10.55 2.40
N ILE A 47 -12.16 -10.87 1.71
CA ILE A 47 -12.27 -10.75 0.26
C ILE A 47 -12.16 -9.28 -0.16
N VAL A 48 -12.89 -8.38 0.51
CA VAL A 48 -12.81 -6.93 0.24
C VAL A 48 -11.39 -6.43 0.49
N ALA A 49 -10.80 -6.74 1.66
CA ALA A 49 -9.45 -6.33 2.01
C ALA A 49 -8.36 -6.94 1.11
N ARG A 50 -8.63 -8.06 0.42
CA ARG A 50 -7.72 -8.60 -0.59
C ARG A 50 -7.92 -7.97 -1.97
N GLY A 51 -9.15 -7.64 -2.33
CA GLY A 51 -9.44 -6.93 -3.59
C GLY A 51 -8.93 -5.49 -3.60
N SER A 52 -8.70 -4.91 -2.42
CA SER A 52 -8.07 -3.59 -2.24
C SER A 52 -6.54 -3.61 -2.26
N ARG A 53 -5.90 -4.80 -2.34
CA ARG A 53 -4.45 -4.89 -2.46
C ARG A 53 -4.10 -4.97 -3.94
N ASP A 54 -3.38 -3.99 -4.44
CA ASP A 54 -2.78 -4.10 -5.76
C ASP A 54 -1.88 -5.34 -5.81
N PRO A 55 -1.90 -6.12 -6.91
CA PRO A 55 -1.00 -7.25 -7.05
C PRO A 55 0.43 -6.73 -6.89
N LEU A 56 1.21 -7.36 -6.00
CA LEU A 56 2.65 -7.13 -5.92
C LEU A 56 3.22 -7.41 -7.30
N THR A 57 3.43 -6.35 -8.06
CA THR A 57 4.02 -6.39 -9.39
C THR A 57 5.48 -6.05 -9.20
N SER A 58 6.34 -6.43 -10.13
CA SER A 58 7.75 -6.06 -10.05
C SER A 58 8.24 -5.78 -11.44
N PRO A 59 9.10 -4.77 -11.61
CA PRO A 59 9.54 -4.37 -12.92
C PRO A 59 10.33 -5.51 -13.56
N THR A 60 10.15 -5.64 -14.85
CA THR A 60 10.90 -6.51 -15.74
C THR A 60 11.83 -5.67 -16.61
N THR A 61 12.65 -6.31 -17.45
CA THR A 61 13.52 -5.59 -18.38
C THR A 61 12.78 -4.91 -19.54
N GLU A 62 11.45 -5.09 -19.64
CA GLU A 62 10.61 -4.47 -20.66
C GLU A 62 9.85 -3.25 -20.13
N ASP A 63 9.94 -3.00 -18.82
CA ASP A 63 9.22 -1.93 -18.13
C ASP A 63 9.98 -0.61 -18.13
N HIS A 64 9.23 0.49 -18.02
CA HIS A 64 9.74 1.83 -17.77
C HIS A 64 8.79 2.55 -16.82
N TRP A 65 9.05 2.39 -15.53
CA TRP A 65 8.23 2.92 -14.45
C TRP A 65 8.88 4.15 -13.83
N HIS A 66 8.07 4.91 -13.10
CA HIS A 66 8.48 6.08 -12.34
C HIS A 66 7.88 6.00 -10.95
N SER A 67 8.69 6.32 -9.94
CA SER A 67 8.20 6.54 -8.57
C SER A 67 8.56 7.95 -8.11
N ALA A 68 7.63 8.66 -7.49
CA ALA A 68 7.94 9.94 -6.85
C ALA A 68 8.81 9.70 -5.62
N TYR A 69 9.78 10.58 -5.33
CA TYR A 69 10.40 10.58 -4.02
C TYR A 69 10.71 11.96 -3.45
N THR A 70 10.77 12.05 -2.13
CA THR A 70 11.21 13.26 -1.42
C THR A 70 11.98 12.85 -0.16
N ILE A 71 12.98 13.65 0.20
CA ILE A 71 13.77 13.46 1.42
C ILE A 71 13.36 14.55 2.41
N TYR A 72 13.09 14.17 3.65
CA TYR A 72 12.66 15.08 4.71
C TYR A 72 13.60 15.03 5.92
N ASP A 73 13.95 16.21 6.43
CA ASP A 73 14.55 16.40 7.73
C ASP A 73 13.54 17.12 8.63
N CYS A 74 12.92 16.38 9.55
CA CYS A 74 11.92 16.86 10.49
C CYS A 74 10.77 17.65 9.81
N GLY A 75 10.30 17.13 8.68
CA GLY A 75 9.20 17.71 7.88
C GLY A 75 9.61 18.78 6.88
N ALA A 76 10.88 19.22 6.87
CA ALA A 76 11.41 20.12 5.85
C ALA A 76 12.04 19.31 4.69
N PRO A 77 11.66 19.58 3.43
CA PRO A 77 12.30 18.92 2.30
C PRO A 77 13.76 19.37 2.17
N VAL A 78 14.65 18.42 1.92
CA VAL A 78 16.09 18.65 1.72
C VAL A 78 16.49 18.36 0.26
N PRO A 79 17.72 18.71 -0.17
CA PRO A 79 18.20 18.32 -1.50
C PRO A 79 18.09 16.81 -1.75
N LEU A 80 17.84 16.45 -3.00
CA LEU A 80 17.69 15.05 -3.43
C LEU A 80 19.05 14.36 -3.49
N PHE A 81 19.08 13.04 -3.35
CA PHE A 81 20.27 12.26 -3.70
C PHE A 81 20.73 12.55 -5.13
N GLN A 82 22.05 12.56 -5.35
CA GLN A 82 22.66 12.80 -6.66
C GLN A 82 23.59 11.65 -7.03
N GLY A 83 23.35 11.06 -8.20
CA GLY A 83 24.11 9.94 -8.73
C GLY A 83 24.36 10.14 -10.21
N GLN A 84 25.40 9.51 -10.73
CA GLN A 84 25.64 9.42 -12.18
C GLN A 84 25.77 7.96 -12.63
N ALA A 85 25.69 7.03 -11.68
CA ALA A 85 25.75 5.61 -11.96
C ALA A 85 24.35 5.11 -12.31
N ASP A 86 24.27 4.28 -13.35
CA ASP A 86 23.08 3.53 -13.71
C ASP A 86 23.49 2.14 -14.19
N PRO A 87 24.04 1.30 -13.30
CA PRO A 87 24.55 -0.01 -13.69
C PRO A 87 23.43 -0.98 -14.07
N ASP A 88 22.28 -0.87 -13.40
CA ASP A 88 21.21 -1.88 -13.46
C ASP A 88 19.86 -1.34 -13.95
N GLY A 89 19.70 -0.03 -14.16
CA GLY A 89 18.48 0.57 -14.70
C GLY A 89 17.54 1.21 -13.67
N ILE A 90 17.99 1.42 -12.43
CA ILE A 90 17.21 2.07 -11.36
C ILE A 90 18.01 3.27 -10.84
N HIS A 91 17.58 4.49 -11.12
CA HIS A 91 18.32 5.71 -10.79
C HIS A 91 17.42 6.96 -10.78
N SER A 92 17.99 8.14 -10.47
CA SER A 92 17.32 9.45 -10.54
C SER A 92 18.19 10.47 -11.28
N HIS A 93 17.55 11.44 -11.92
CA HIS A 93 18.21 12.57 -12.60
C HIS A 93 18.25 13.82 -11.73
N GLY A 94 17.93 13.69 -10.43
CA GLY A 94 17.78 14.82 -9.52
C GLY A 94 16.48 15.60 -9.76
N ASP A 95 15.46 14.96 -10.33
CA ASP A 95 14.15 15.53 -10.69
C ASP A 95 13.01 15.06 -9.76
N SER A 96 13.38 14.46 -8.62
CA SER A 96 12.47 13.86 -7.62
C SER A 96 11.76 12.60 -8.10
N LEU A 97 12.23 11.97 -9.18
CA LEU A 97 11.71 10.70 -9.66
C LEU A 97 12.77 9.59 -9.56
N ILE A 98 12.34 8.42 -9.13
CA ILE A 98 13.07 7.16 -9.32
C ILE A 98 12.63 6.63 -10.68
N HIS A 99 13.54 6.63 -11.65
CA HIS A 99 13.36 5.97 -12.93
C HIS A 99 13.71 4.50 -12.78
N ILE A 100 12.82 3.63 -13.25
CA ILE A 100 12.90 2.19 -13.08
C ILE A 100 12.72 1.54 -14.44
N HIS A 101 13.83 1.25 -15.10
CA HIS A 101 13.88 0.57 -16.39
C HIS A 101 15.02 -0.47 -16.41
N PRO A 102 14.84 -1.59 -15.67
CA PRO A 102 15.92 -2.57 -15.45
C PRO A 102 16.57 -3.09 -16.74
N TYR A 103 17.89 -3.21 -16.77
CA TYR A 103 18.60 -3.77 -17.92
C TYR A 103 18.86 -5.28 -17.82
N ASN A 104 18.78 -5.81 -16.60
CA ASN A 104 19.21 -7.16 -16.27
C ASN A 104 18.42 -7.70 -15.08
N SER A 105 18.70 -8.94 -14.69
CA SER A 105 17.94 -9.59 -13.61
C SER A 105 18.21 -9.02 -12.21
N SER A 106 19.35 -8.36 -11.96
CA SER A 106 19.69 -7.82 -10.62
C SER A 106 18.84 -6.62 -10.19
N ALA A 107 18.01 -6.09 -11.08
CA ALA A 107 17.06 -5.01 -10.79
C ALA A 107 15.62 -5.36 -11.16
N THR A 108 15.28 -6.65 -11.27
CA THR A 108 13.92 -7.11 -11.62
C THR A 108 13.31 -7.98 -10.53
N GLY A 109 11.99 -8.17 -10.55
CA GLY A 109 11.34 -9.15 -9.68
C GLY A 109 11.56 -8.83 -8.18
N ASP A 110 12.05 -9.82 -7.44
CA ASP A 110 12.35 -9.66 -6.01
C ASP A 110 13.63 -8.83 -5.75
N ASP A 111 14.45 -8.57 -6.78
CA ASP A 111 15.70 -7.81 -6.70
C ASP A 111 15.50 -6.33 -7.09
N ALA A 112 14.32 -5.95 -7.58
CA ALA A 112 13.94 -4.55 -7.79
C ALA A 112 13.68 -3.87 -6.44
N ARG A 113 14.72 -3.33 -5.82
CA ARG A 113 14.70 -2.80 -4.45
C ARG A 113 15.30 -1.40 -4.35
N LEU A 114 14.96 -0.69 -3.27
CA LEU A 114 15.52 0.63 -2.97
C LEU A 114 17.04 0.59 -2.77
N GLY A 115 17.63 -0.51 -2.30
CA GLY A 115 19.09 -0.64 -2.22
C GLY A 115 19.79 -0.41 -3.57
N VAL A 116 19.21 -0.90 -4.68
CA VAL A 116 19.75 -0.67 -6.04
C VAL A 116 19.74 0.82 -6.40
N PHE A 117 18.65 1.51 -6.03
CA PHE A 117 18.54 2.95 -6.20
C PHE A 117 19.54 3.72 -5.34
N LEU A 118 19.64 3.39 -4.05
CA LEU A 118 20.54 4.06 -3.11
C LEU A 118 22.01 3.92 -3.53
N ASP A 119 22.42 2.73 -3.97
CA ASP A 119 23.75 2.47 -4.54
C ASP A 119 24.02 3.35 -5.78
N ALA A 120 23.07 3.40 -6.73
CA ALA A 120 23.18 4.22 -7.94
C ALA A 120 23.31 5.72 -7.62
N MET A 121 22.63 6.15 -6.55
CA MET A 121 22.61 7.52 -6.08
C MET A 121 23.70 7.88 -5.07
N ASN A 122 24.64 6.95 -4.80
CA ASN A 122 25.71 7.11 -3.81
C ASN A 122 25.16 7.62 -2.46
N ALA A 123 24.11 6.94 -2.01
CA ALA A 123 23.37 7.23 -0.79
C ALA A 123 23.26 5.96 0.06
N SER A 124 23.07 6.13 1.36
CA SER A 124 22.79 5.03 2.28
C SER A 124 21.77 5.49 3.32
N ILE A 125 20.97 4.54 3.81
CA ILE A 125 19.94 4.80 4.82
C ILE A 125 19.95 3.65 5.80
N ASP A 126 20.03 3.97 7.08
CA ASP A 126 19.90 3.02 8.16
C ASP A 126 19.19 3.67 9.36
N VAL A 127 19.12 2.94 10.47
CA VAL A 127 18.46 3.41 11.69
C VAL A 127 19.16 4.61 12.34
N ASP A 128 20.44 4.84 12.01
CA ASP A 128 21.25 5.93 12.56
C ASP A 128 21.11 7.20 11.72
N GLY A 129 20.76 7.11 10.42
CA GLY A 129 20.53 8.30 9.60
C GLY A 129 20.28 8.07 8.11
N ILE A 130 20.18 9.21 7.41
CA ILE A 130 20.13 9.31 5.95
C ILE A 130 21.40 10.00 5.48
N PHE A 131 22.12 9.37 4.56
CA PHE A 131 23.45 9.81 4.13
C PHE A 131 23.50 9.99 2.62
N ALA A 132 24.06 11.13 2.20
CA ALA A 132 24.50 11.36 0.83
C ALA A 132 26.03 11.26 0.81
N GLU A 133 26.57 10.11 0.40
CA GLU A 133 28.01 9.78 0.49
C GLU A 133 28.86 10.67 -0.45
N ASN A 134 28.21 11.35 -1.39
CA ASN A 134 28.83 12.33 -2.29
C ASN A 134 28.91 13.74 -1.67
N GLY A 135 28.33 13.95 -0.49
CA GLY A 135 28.29 15.23 0.22
C GLY A 135 27.25 16.23 -0.29
N GLU A 136 26.21 15.77 -1.01
CA GLU A 136 25.13 16.64 -1.51
C GLU A 136 24.41 17.39 -0.39
N PHE A 137 24.19 16.71 0.74
CA PHE A 137 23.69 17.31 1.97
C PHE A 137 24.43 16.75 3.19
N ALA A 138 24.40 17.49 4.29
CA ALA A 138 24.98 17.03 5.55
C ALA A 138 24.19 15.82 6.10
N PRO A 139 24.85 14.80 6.68
CA PRO A 139 24.14 13.65 7.24
C PRO A 139 22.97 14.05 8.13
N ILE A 140 21.82 13.42 7.91
CA ILE A 140 20.62 13.61 8.72
C ILE A 140 20.61 12.48 9.75
N LEU A 141 20.91 12.79 11.01
CA LEU A 141 21.17 11.79 12.03
C LEU A 141 20.00 11.63 13.01
N THR A 142 19.68 10.40 13.36
CA THR A 142 18.67 10.08 14.37
C THR A 142 18.97 10.74 15.72
N GLU A 143 20.26 10.88 16.08
CA GLU A 143 20.69 11.50 17.34
C GLU A 143 20.44 13.01 17.42
N ASP A 144 20.28 13.69 16.28
CA ASP A 144 19.97 15.12 16.25
C ASP A 144 18.53 15.39 16.71
N GLY A 145 17.65 14.39 16.57
CA GLY A 145 16.24 14.47 16.93
C GLY A 145 15.47 15.47 16.06
N CYS A 146 14.19 15.66 16.37
CA CYS A 146 13.34 16.64 15.72
C CYS A 146 12.81 17.67 16.72
N ASN A 147 13.24 18.92 16.58
CA ASN A 147 12.81 20.03 17.45
C ASN A 147 12.97 19.72 18.96
N GLY A 148 14.04 19.00 19.32
CA GLY A 148 14.32 18.58 20.70
C GLY A 148 13.50 17.39 21.18
N GLN A 149 12.76 16.71 20.30
CA GLN A 149 12.15 15.40 20.55
C GLN A 149 13.03 14.28 19.96
N PRO A 150 12.98 13.07 20.52
CA PRO A 150 13.57 11.90 19.87
C PRO A 150 13.01 11.71 18.46
N ALA A 151 13.86 11.30 17.53
CA ALA A 151 13.48 11.04 16.15
C ALA A 151 13.77 9.58 15.75
N VAL A 152 13.26 9.19 14.59
CA VAL A 152 13.46 7.89 13.94
C VAL A 152 13.54 8.11 12.44
N VAL A 153 14.40 7.33 11.77
CA VAL A 153 14.43 7.27 10.31
C VAL A 153 13.31 6.35 9.85
N GLN A 154 12.51 6.85 8.91
CA GLN A 154 11.42 6.12 8.30
C GLN A 154 11.46 6.24 6.78
N VAL A 155 11.11 5.15 6.11
CA VAL A 155 10.79 5.16 4.68
C VAL A 155 9.32 4.82 4.53
N ALA A 156 8.53 5.72 3.96
CA ALA A 156 7.11 5.45 3.68
C ALA A 156 6.91 5.20 2.18
N ARG A 157 6.18 4.12 1.85
CA ARG A 157 5.63 3.89 0.51
C ARG A 157 4.24 4.52 0.43
N TRP A 158 3.97 5.20 -0.67
CA TRP A 158 2.73 5.92 -0.94
C TRP A 158 2.03 5.37 -2.18
N ASN A 159 0.71 5.21 -2.08
CA ASN A 159 -0.16 5.14 -3.24
C ASN A 159 -0.53 6.58 -3.61
N ILE A 160 0.11 7.09 -4.67
CA ILE A 160 -0.12 8.46 -5.12
C ILE A 160 -1.50 8.60 -5.78
N GLY A 161 -1.94 7.56 -6.51
CA GLY A 161 -3.19 7.53 -7.29
C GLY A 161 -4.48 7.29 -6.49
N ALA A 162 -4.42 7.26 -5.15
CA ALA A 162 -5.59 7.01 -4.33
C ALA A 162 -6.64 8.13 -4.47
N ALA A 163 -7.93 7.77 -4.51
CA ALA A 163 -9.02 8.70 -4.83
C ALA A 163 -9.16 9.90 -3.86
N GLY A 164 -8.56 9.83 -2.66
CA GLY A 164 -8.53 10.90 -1.66
C GLY A 164 -7.24 11.74 -1.65
N GLY A 165 -6.32 11.50 -2.59
CA GLY A 165 -4.95 12.00 -2.55
C GLY A 165 -3.97 10.94 -2.02
N PRO A 166 -2.67 11.27 -1.91
CA PRO A 166 -1.63 10.33 -1.50
C PRO A 166 -1.95 9.62 -0.18
N GLU A 167 -1.87 8.29 -0.18
CA GLU A 167 -2.13 7.44 0.99
C GLU A 167 -0.88 6.61 1.32
N ILE A 168 -0.53 6.51 2.60
CA ILE A 168 0.55 5.63 3.05
C ILE A 168 0.11 4.17 2.88
N VAL A 169 0.91 3.40 2.16
CA VAL A 169 0.75 1.95 2.01
C VAL A 169 1.46 1.22 3.14
N GLU A 170 2.71 1.61 3.43
CA GLU A 170 3.56 0.98 4.43
C GLU A 170 4.63 1.97 4.91
N VAL A 171 5.00 1.88 6.18
CA VAL A 171 6.12 2.61 6.79
C VAL A 171 7.13 1.59 7.27
N TYR A 172 8.38 1.76 6.86
CA TYR A 172 9.53 0.96 7.23
C TYR A 172 10.39 1.75 8.21
N GLU A 173 10.93 1.09 9.22
CA GLU A 173 11.88 1.65 10.22
C GLU A 173 13.24 0.95 10.20
N ASP A 174 13.39 -0.10 9.38
CA ASP A 174 14.59 -0.89 9.19
C ASP A 174 14.59 -1.54 7.79
N ASP A 175 15.66 -2.29 7.49
CA ASP A 175 15.85 -3.07 6.26
C ASP A 175 15.54 -2.26 4.98
N PHE A 176 15.94 -0.99 4.97
CA PHE A 176 15.56 -0.03 3.92
C PHE A 176 16.02 -0.45 2.52
N ASP A 177 17.18 -1.10 2.42
CA ASP A 177 17.72 -1.62 1.16
C ASP A 177 16.85 -2.73 0.55
N ASP A 178 16.08 -3.44 1.38
CA ASP A 178 15.25 -4.58 0.97
C ASP A 178 13.84 -4.18 0.53
N ILE A 179 13.48 -2.90 0.67
CA ILE A 179 12.18 -2.38 0.25
C ILE A 179 12.03 -2.52 -1.26
N ARG A 180 11.00 -3.26 -1.68
CA ARG A 180 10.73 -3.52 -3.09
C ARG A 180 10.05 -2.35 -3.81
N LEU A 181 10.36 -2.23 -5.09
CA LEU A 181 9.64 -1.40 -6.06
C LEU A 181 8.54 -2.24 -6.70
N LEU A 182 7.28 -1.85 -6.47
CA LEU A 182 6.13 -2.74 -6.67
C LEU A 182 5.10 -2.22 -7.69
N ALA A 183 5.15 -0.94 -8.02
CA ALA A 183 4.21 -0.35 -8.96
C ALA A 183 4.79 0.87 -9.69
N ASP A 184 4.37 1.05 -10.93
CA ASP A 184 4.49 2.35 -11.60
C ASP A 184 3.58 3.37 -10.90
N GLY A 185 4.07 4.60 -10.73
CA GLY A 185 3.31 5.67 -10.10
C GLY A 185 3.23 5.61 -8.57
N GLU A 186 3.97 4.73 -7.89
CA GLU A 186 4.09 4.78 -6.43
C GLU A 186 4.97 5.96 -5.97
N GLY A 187 4.95 6.24 -4.67
CA GLY A 187 5.78 7.28 -4.08
C GLY A 187 6.58 6.77 -2.89
N PHE A 188 7.72 7.40 -2.62
CA PHE A 188 8.56 7.12 -1.48
C PHE A 188 8.94 8.40 -0.75
N THR A 189 9.00 8.34 0.57
CA THR A 189 9.60 9.42 1.35
C THR A 189 10.62 8.86 2.31
N PHE A 190 11.83 9.40 2.25
CA PHE A 190 12.93 9.09 3.14
C PHE A 190 12.99 10.19 4.19
N ALA A 191 12.66 9.90 5.44
CA ALA A 191 12.40 10.95 6.41
C ALA A 191 13.04 10.67 7.77
N LEU A 192 13.65 11.68 8.35
CA LEU A 192 13.80 11.77 9.80
C LEU A 192 12.55 12.44 10.37
N VAL A 193 11.83 11.76 11.24
CA VAL A 193 10.60 12.25 11.87
C VAL A 193 10.65 12.09 13.38
N ALA A 194 9.85 12.88 14.11
CA ALA A 194 9.69 12.64 15.55
C ALA A 194 9.07 11.26 15.81
N VAL A 195 9.48 10.59 16.87
CA VAL A 195 8.96 9.26 17.21
C VAL A 195 7.43 9.31 17.36
N GLY A 196 6.74 8.49 16.57
CA GLY A 196 5.27 8.39 16.55
C GLY A 196 4.57 9.34 15.58
N GLU A 197 5.32 10.09 14.76
CA GLU A 197 4.79 10.82 13.61
C GLU A 197 5.02 10.03 12.32
N ASP A 198 4.10 10.14 11.37
CA ASP A 198 4.26 9.57 10.04
C ASP A 198 5.03 10.55 9.13
N PRO A 199 5.78 10.06 8.13
CA PRO A 199 6.44 10.91 7.14
C PRO A 199 5.41 11.72 6.35
N PRO A 200 5.73 12.95 5.91
CA PRO A 200 4.89 13.67 4.94
C PRO A 200 4.85 12.93 3.59
N PRO A 201 3.82 13.13 2.75
CA PRO A 201 3.83 12.62 1.37
C PRO A 201 4.90 13.31 0.52
N PRO A 202 5.26 12.76 -0.65
CA PRO A 202 6.07 13.48 -1.63
C PRO A 202 5.45 14.85 -1.94
N GLY A 203 6.30 15.85 -2.23
CA GLY A 203 5.84 17.22 -2.46
C GLY A 203 4.81 17.31 -3.60
N PRO A 204 3.87 18.28 -3.56
CA PRO A 204 2.81 18.40 -4.58
C PRO A 204 3.37 18.60 -5.99
N ASP A 205 4.46 19.34 -6.13
CA ASP A 205 5.15 19.53 -7.42
C ASP A 205 5.80 18.22 -7.91
N VAL A 206 6.30 17.38 -7.01
CA VAL A 206 6.86 16.06 -7.33
C VAL A 206 5.77 15.13 -7.83
N ILE A 207 4.62 15.12 -7.15
CA ILE A 207 3.44 14.36 -7.57
C ILE A 207 2.97 14.82 -8.96
N ALA A 208 2.95 16.13 -9.21
CA ALA A 208 2.60 16.66 -10.52
C ALA A 208 3.60 16.23 -11.62
N SER A 209 4.90 16.20 -11.32
CA SER A 209 5.92 15.69 -12.23
C SER A 209 5.73 14.22 -12.57
N LEU A 210 5.45 13.38 -11.56
CA LEU A 210 5.14 11.95 -11.74
C LEU A 210 3.95 11.75 -12.68
N VAL A 211 2.87 12.50 -12.47
CA VAL A 211 1.68 12.50 -13.34
C VAL A 211 2.03 12.93 -14.77
N GLY A 212 2.93 13.91 -14.92
CA GLY A 212 3.36 14.42 -16.22
C GLY A 212 4.18 13.43 -17.06
N VAL A 213 4.88 12.49 -16.42
CA VAL A 213 5.66 11.44 -17.10
C VAL A 213 4.93 10.10 -17.20
N GLY A 214 3.95 9.86 -16.33
CA GLY A 214 3.13 8.66 -16.34
C GLY A 214 2.10 8.68 -17.46
N SER A 215 2.27 7.80 -18.46
CA SER A 215 1.36 7.74 -19.62
C SER A 215 -0.08 7.31 -19.32
N GLU A 216 -0.43 6.95 -18.08
CA GLU A 216 -1.79 6.54 -17.69
C GLU A 216 -2.34 7.14 -16.38
N ILE A 217 -1.63 8.06 -15.71
CA ILE A 217 -2.19 8.72 -14.51
C ILE A 217 -3.05 9.92 -14.94
N GLN A 218 -4.11 9.66 -15.72
CA GLN A 218 -5.16 10.64 -15.97
C GLN A 218 -6.01 10.75 -14.70
N TRP A 219 -5.59 11.59 -13.76
CA TRP A 219 -6.51 12.13 -12.78
C TRP A 219 -7.68 12.75 -13.54
N GLU A 220 -8.87 12.19 -13.39
CA GLU A 220 -10.13 12.88 -13.69
C GLU A 220 -10.22 14.10 -12.75
N VAL A 221 -9.52 15.18 -13.13
CA VAL A 221 -9.84 16.51 -12.65
C VAL A 221 -11.18 16.86 -13.30
N THR A 222 -12.25 16.41 -12.66
CA THR A 222 -13.57 17.00 -12.87
C THR A 222 -13.48 18.42 -12.34
N ASP A 223 -13.11 19.36 -13.21
CA ASP A 223 -13.21 20.78 -12.95
C ASP A 223 -14.69 21.13 -12.78
N PRO A 224 -15.17 21.50 -11.58
CA PRO A 224 -16.56 21.86 -11.38
C PRO A 224 -16.74 23.36 -11.62
N LEU A 225 -16.10 23.96 -12.62
CA LEU A 225 -16.27 25.37 -12.97
C LEU A 225 -16.17 25.63 -14.48
N THR A 226 -17.02 24.98 -15.28
CA THR A 226 -17.47 25.59 -16.55
C THR A 226 -18.98 25.44 -16.70
N ASP A 227 -19.72 26.07 -15.78
CA ASP A 227 -21.09 26.50 -16.08
C ASP A 227 -21.05 27.99 -16.46
N ASP A 228 -21.71 28.27 -17.58
CA ASP A 228 -22.10 29.58 -18.11
C ASP A 228 -21.03 30.58 -18.61
N ALA A 229 -20.83 30.58 -19.93
CA ALA A 229 -20.84 31.84 -20.68
C ALA A 229 -21.62 31.68 -22.00
N PRO A 230 -22.57 32.58 -22.33
CA PRO A 230 -23.44 32.44 -23.50
C PRO A 230 -22.71 32.70 -24.81
N VAL A 231 -23.14 31.98 -25.85
CA VAL A 231 -22.86 32.25 -27.26
C VAL A 231 -23.31 33.68 -27.61
N ASP A 232 -22.36 34.55 -27.95
CA ASP A 232 -22.66 35.81 -28.65
C ASP A 232 -22.45 35.61 -30.15
N THR A 233 -23.55 35.36 -30.86
CA THR A 233 -23.64 35.52 -32.31
C THR A 233 -24.27 36.88 -32.60
N SER A 234 -23.49 37.86 -33.04
CA SER A 234 -24.02 39.00 -33.79
C SER A 234 -22.96 39.65 -34.71
N ASP A 235 -23.35 39.77 -35.99
CA ASP A 235 -22.94 40.67 -37.09
C ASP A 235 -21.52 41.26 -37.15
N GLY A 236 -20.82 41.35 -38.30
CA GLY A 236 -21.27 41.42 -39.68
C GLY A 236 -20.38 42.42 -40.45
N SER A 237 -20.01 42.05 -41.68
CA SER A 237 -19.63 42.89 -42.84
C SER A 237 -18.59 44.01 -42.71
N GLY A 238 -17.51 43.90 -43.50
CA GLY A 238 -16.68 45.05 -43.89
C GLY A 238 -15.35 44.66 -44.54
N GLY A 239 -15.36 44.37 -45.85
CA GLY A 239 -14.15 44.16 -46.66
C GLY A 239 -14.39 43.27 -47.87
#